data_AF-A0A7S2EHR7-F1
#
_entry.id   AF-A0A7S2EHR7-F1
#
_cell.length_a   1.000
_cell.length_b   1.000
_cell.length_c   1.000
_cell.angle_alpha   90.00
_cell.angle_beta   90.00
_cell.angle_gamma   90.00
#
_symmetry.space_group_name_H-M   'P 1'
#
loop_
_entity.id
_entity.type
_entity.pdbx_description
1 polymer ?
#
loop_
_entity_poly.entity_id
_entity_poly.type
_entity_poly.pdbx_seq_one_letter_code
_entity_poly.pdbx_strand_id
1 'polypeptide(L)'
;EAMSMNIFRLCGDLSHVVAILILLYQIWKKRDARGVSLKTQECFLLVYVARYLDLFTTYYSPYNSFMKISYVLSAIWVVFMIRFPVDQLRYTYLSQEDSFPHWIWLVVPSSVVAVLVGLIGDGRTNLIEVLYSFSIILESVSIIPQLALMHYYRNWGTTMTSYVFFIWLYRFLYIL
;
A
#
# COMPACT_ATOMS: atom_id res chain seq x y z
N GLU A 1 26.67 14.08 -3.03
CA GLU A 1 26.78 13.19 -4.20
C GLU A 1 25.38 12.77 -4.62
N ALA A 2 24.99 13.07 -5.86
CA ALA A 2 23.72 12.60 -6.40
C ALA A 2 23.79 11.07 -6.49
N MET A 3 23.03 10.36 -5.64
CA MET A 3 22.89 8.90 -5.74
C MET A 3 22.51 8.56 -7.19
N SER A 4 23.46 7.96 -7.91
CA SER A 4 23.20 7.19 -9.12
C SER A 4 21.94 6.36 -8.89
N MET A 5 20.94 6.46 -9.77
CA MET A 5 19.74 5.63 -9.69
C MET A 5 20.17 4.17 -9.77
N ASN A 6 20.21 3.51 -8.60
CA ASN A 6 20.53 2.09 -8.52
C ASN A 6 19.51 1.33 -9.35
N ILE A 7 19.98 0.48 -10.26
CA ILE A 7 19.13 -0.31 -11.15
C ILE A 7 18.11 -1.13 -10.35
N PHE A 8 18.49 -1.60 -9.16
CA PHE A 8 17.60 -2.29 -8.24
C PHE A 8 16.43 -1.42 -7.77
N ARG A 9 16.69 -0.15 -7.43
CA ARG A 9 15.66 0.80 -7.02
C ARG A 9 14.69 1.11 -8.15
N LEU A 10 15.19 1.32 -9.37
CA LEU A 10 14.35 1.53 -10.54
C LEU A 10 13.47 0.30 -10.83
N CYS A 11 14.06 -0.90 -10.80
CA CYS A 11 13.31 -2.14 -10.97
C CYS A 11 12.27 -2.36 -9.85
N GLY A 12 12.58 -1.95 -8.62
CA GLY A 12 11.66 -1.94 -7.50
C GLY A 12 10.46 -1.04 -7.77
N ASP A 13 10.71 0.21 -8.18
CA ASP A 13 9.65 1.17 -8.53
C ASP A 13 8.75 0.64 -9.65
N LEU A 14 9.34 0.10 -10.71
CA LEU A 14 8.60 -0.51 -11.81
C LEU A 14 7.77 -1.70 -11.35
N SER A 15 8.34 -2.58 -10.52
CA SER A 15 7.61 -3.73 -9.95
C SER A 15 6.40 -3.28 -9.13
N HIS A 16 6.55 -2.21 -8.35
CA HIS A 16 5.47 -1.64 -7.57
C HIS A 16 4.36 -1.05 -8.47
N VAL A 17 4.72 -0.32 -9.53
CA VAL A 17 3.75 0.15 -10.53
C VAL A 17 3.02 -1.01 -11.18
N VAL A 18 3.73 -2.07 -11.57
CA VAL A 18 3.12 -3.27 -12.18
C VAL A 18 2.12 -3.92 -11.23
N ALA A 19 2.43 -4.04 -9.93
CA ALA A 19 1.48 -4.53 -8.94
C ALA A 19 0.18 -3.70 -8.92
N ILE A 20 0.30 -2.38 -8.88
CA ILE A 20 -0.86 -1.47 -8.88
C ILE A 20 -1.66 -1.62 -10.17
N LEU A 21 -1.01 -1.67 -11.34
CA LEU A 21 -1.69 -1.85 -12.61
C LEU A 21 -2.43 -3.19 -12.70
N ILE A 22 -1.86 -4.27 -12.17
CA ILE A 22 -2.52 -5.59 -12.10
C ILE A 22 -3.80 -5.49 -11.26
N LEU A 23 -3.73 -4.84 -10.10
CA LEU A 23 -4.89 -4.67 -9.22
C LEU A 23 -5.97 -3.79 -9.86
N LEU A 24 -5.57 -2.69 -10.49
CA LEU A 24 -6.48 -1.82 -11.23
C LEU A 24 -7.15 -2.57 -12.39
N TYR A 25 -6.41 -3.39 -13.13
CA TYR A 25 -6.95 -4.21 -14.21
C TYR A 25 -7.98 -5.22 -13.70
N GLN A 26 -7.70 -5.88 -12.57
CA GLN A 26 -8.63 -6.83 -11.95
C GLN A 26 -9.95 -6.15 -11.53
N ILE A 27 -9.87 -4.97 -10.89
CA ILE A 27 -11.06 -4.27 -10.42
C ILE A 27 -11.83 -3.60 -11.58
N TRP A 28 -11.13 -2.91 -12.49
CA TRP A 28 -11.76 -2.15 -13.56
C TRP A 28 -12.24 -3.01 -14.71
N LYS A 29 -11.37 -3.89 -15.23
CA LYS A 29 -11.66 -4.62 -16.47
C LYS A 29 -12.34 -5.95 -16.20
N LYS A 30 -11.88 -6.70 -15.20
CA LYS A 30 -12.50 -7.99 -14.83
C LYS A 30 -13.73 -7.84 -13.93
N ARG A 31 -13.93 -6.66 -13.31
CA ARG A 31 -15.03 -6.39 -12.37
C ARG A 31 -15.09 -7.45 -11.25
N ASP A 32 -13.92 -7.88 -10.78
CA ASP A 32 -13.79 -9.01 -9.87
C ASP A 32 -12.95 -8.64 -8.64
N ALA A 33 -13.60 -8.54 -7.49
CA ALA A 33 -12.95 -8.30 -6.20
C ALA A 33 -12.69 -9.59 -5.41
N ARG A 34 -12.85 -10.78 -6.00
CA ARG A 34 -12.60 -12.05 -5.30
C ARG A 34 -11.15 -12.13 -4.84
N GLY A 35 -10.98 -12.39 -3.55
CA GLY A 35 -9.67 -12.54 -2.93
C GLY A 35 -8.90 -11.23 -2.75
N VAL A 36 -9.51 -10.05 -2.98
CA VAL A 36 -8.89 -8.75 -2.67
C VAL A 36 -9.31 -8.30 -1.28
N SER A 37 -8.35 -8.07 -0.39
CA SER A 37 -8.60 -7.54 0.95
C SER A 37 -8.70 -6.02 0.90
N LEU A 38 -9.87 -5.47 1.24
CA LEU A 38 -10.07 -4.05 1.42
C LEU A 38 -9.18 -3.52 2.54
N LYS A 39 -8.96 -4.31 3.59
CA LYS A 39 -8.17 -3.89 4.77
C LYS A 39 -6.72 -3.59 4.39
N THR A 40 -6.13 -4.41 3.52
CA THR A 40 -4.79 -4.13 2.97
C THR A 40 -4.77 -2.86 2.13
N GLN A 41 -5.81 -2.62 1.31
CA GLN A 41 -5.90 -1.40 0.50
C GLN A 41 -6.10 -0.14 1.35
N GLU A 42 -6.90 -0.21 2.42
CA GLU A 42 -7.04 0.86 3.42
C GLU A 42 -5.68 1.16 4.08
N CYS A 43 -4.91 0.14 4.47
CA CYS A 43 -3.56 0.33 5.01
C CYS A 43 -2.59 0.96 4.00
N PHE A 44 -2.55 0.50 2.73
CA PHE A 44 -1.70 1.11 1.70
C PHE A 44 -2.08 2.57 1.41
N LEU A 45 -3.37 2.90 1.42
CA LEU A 45 -3.83 4.27 1.29
C LEU A 45 -3.29 5.15 2.44
N LEU A 46 -3.40 4.68 3.68
CA LEU A 46 -2.84 5.40 4.84
C LEU A 46 -1.33 5.60 4.72
N VAL A 47 -0.60 4.58 4.26
CA VAL A 47 0.84 4.68 4.00
C VAL A 47 1.14 5.79 3.00
N TYR A 48 0.51 5.78 1.82
CA TYR A 48 0.82 6.76 0.77
C TYR A 48 0.44 8.17 1.19
N VAL A 49 -0.72 8.34 1.86
CA VAL A 49 -1.13 9.64 2.39
C VAL A 49 -0.12 10.15 3.40
N ALA A 50 0.28 9.34 4.39
CA ALA A 50 1.23 9.75 5.41
C ALA A 50 2.64 10.01 4.84
N ARG A 51 3.09 9.19 3.88
CA ARG A 51 4.43 9.29 3.29
C ARG A 51 4.62 10.49 2.38
N TYR A 52 3.58 10.83 1.63
CA TYR A 52 3.67 11.83 0.56
C TYR A 52 3.09 13.19 0.97
N LEU A 53 2.93 13.46 2.27
CA LEU A 53 2.61 14.81 2.78
C LEU A 53 3.70 15.83 2.42
N ASP A 54 4.93 15.37 2.22
CA ASP A 54 6.05 16.20 1.77
C ASP A 54 5.84 16.80 0.36
N LEU A 55 4.86 16.30 -0.41
CA LEU A 55 4.47 16.87 -1.71
C LEU A 55 4.07 18.34 -1.62
N PHE A 56 3.53 18.78 -0.47
CA PHE A 56 3.10 20.16 -0.25
C PHE A 56 4.21 21.06 0.29
N THR A 57 5.31 20.48 0.79
CA THR A 57 6.40 21.23 1.43
C THR A 57 7.65 21.28 0.57
N THR A 58 7.92 20.22 -0.20
CA THR A 58 9.20 20.01 -0.87
C THR A 58 9.00 19.55 -2.30
N TYR A 59 9.52 20.34 -3.24
CA TYR A 59 9.53 19.99 -4.65
C TYR A 59 10.89 19.38 -5.04
N TYR A 60 10.87 18.15 -5.53
CA TYR A 60 12.08 17.45 -6.02
C TYR A 60 12.16 17.46 -7.54
N SER A 61 11.16 16.90 -8.22
CA SER A 61 11.12 16.83 -9.70
C SER A 61 9.68 16.56 -10.18
N PRO A 62 9.37 16.87 -11.47
CA PRO A 62 8.05 16.58 -12.04
C PRO A 62 7.71 15.09 -11.98
N TYR A 63 8.70 14.23 -12.25
CA TYR A 63 8.53 12.78 -12.19
C TYR A 63 8.19 12.30 -10.77
N ASN A 64 8.90 12.79 -9.75
CA ASN A 64 8.64 12.41 -8.36
C ASN A 64 7.23 12.80 -7.92
N SER A 65 6.83 14.05 -8.21
CA SER A 65 5.48 14.53 -7.88
C SER A 65 4.40 13.74 -8.60
N PHE A 66 4.58 13.46 -9.89
CA PHE A 66 3.64 12.66 -10.68
C PHE A 66 3.46 11.24 -10.11
N MET A 67 4.56 10.57 -9.77
CA MET A 67 4.52 9.21 -9.20
C MET A 67 3.83 9.19 -7.83
N LYS A 68 4.13 10.15 -6.96
CA LYS A 68 3.46 10.27 -5.64
C LYS A 68 1.95 10.46 -5.80
N ILE A 69 1.54 11.36 -6.69
CA ILE A 69 0.12 11.64 -6.95
C ILE A 69 -0.57 10.39 -7.54
N SER A 70 0.06 9.70 -8.49
CA SER A 70 -0.54 8.51 -9.11
C SER A 70 -0.72 7.35 -8.11
N TYR A 71 0.22 7.15 -7.18
CA TYR A 71 0.08 6.17 -6.09
C TYR A 71 -1.07 6.50 -5.14
N VAL A 72 -1.20 7.76 -4.70
CA VAL A 72 -2.31 8.16 -3.83
C VAL A 72 -3.65 8.03 -4.56
N LEU A 73 -3.77 8.55 -5.78
CA LEU A 73 -5.01 8.50 -6.54
C LEU A 73 -5.45 7.07 -6.88
N SER A 74 -4.52 6.20 -7.27
CA SER A 74 -4.83 4.79 -7.53
C SER A 74 -5.28 4.06 -6.27
N ALA A 75 -4.64 4.29 -5.13
CA ALA A 75 -5.07 3.71 -3.85
C ALA A 75 -6.45 4.20 -3.41
N ILE A 76 -6.72 5.51 -3.48
CA ILE A 76 -8.04 6.09 -3.22
C ILE A 76 -9.09 5.43 -4.12
N TRP A 77 -8.79 5.33 -5.41
CA TRP A 77 -9.70 4.76 -6.39
C TRP A 77 -10.02 3.28 -6.11
N VAL A 78 -9.01 2.47 -5.78
CA VAL A 78 -9.20 1.05 -5.41
C VAL A 78 -10.08 0.92 -4.16
N VAL A 79 -9.76 1.65 -3.09
CA VAL A 79 -10.53 1.64 -1.85
C VAL A 79 -11.97 2.08 -2.11
N PHE A 80 -12.16 3.15 -2.88
CA PHE A 80 -13.48 3.66 -3.24
C PHE A 80 -14.30 2.64 -4.02
N MET A 81 -13.71 1.98 -5.03
CA MET A 81 -14.39 0.96 -5.82
C MET A 81 -14.81 -0.26 -4.99
N ILE A 82 -13.98 -0.71 -4.05
CA ILE A 82 -14.32 -1.87 -3.21
C ILE A 82 -15.33 -1.49 -2.11
N ARG A 83 -15.24 -0.27 -1.55
CA ARG A 83 -16.13 0.21 -0.48
C ARG A 83 -17.52 0.55 -0.99
N PHE A 84 -17.62 1.12 -2.18
CA PHE A 84 -18.86 1.44 -2.87
C PHE A 84 -18.95 0.62 -4.16
N PRO A 85 -19.10 -0.71 -4.05
CA PRO A 85 -19.02 -1.58 -5.20
C PRO A 85 -20.22 -1.37 -6.12
N VAL A 86 -19.92 -1.11 -7.38
CA VAL A 86 -20.89 -0.94 -8.46
C VAL A 86 -20.94 -2.22 -9.30
N ASP A 87 -22.09 -2.51 -9.90
CA ASP A 87 -22.29 -3.63 -10.82
C ASP A 87 -21.92 -5.01 -10.22
N GLN A 88 -21.24 -5.84 -11.02
CA GLN A 88 -20.80 -7.20 -10.68
C GLN A 88 -19.80 -7.25 -9.51
N LEU A 89 -19.15 -6.11 -9.20
CA LEU A 89 -18.17 -6.04 -8.11
C LEU A 89 -18.81 -6.29 -6.74
N ARG A 90 -20.09 -5.91 -6.59
CA ARG A 90 -20.85 -6.09 -5.33
C ARG A 90 -21.02 -7.55 -4.95
N TYR A 91 -21.13 -8.43 -5.94
CA TYR A 91 -21.34 -9.87 -5.73
C TYR A 91 -20.03 -10.64 -5.58
N THR A 92 -18.90 -10.05 -5.97
CA THR A 92 -17.59 -10.71 -5.95
C THR A 92 -16.77 -10.39 -4.70
N TYR A 93 -17.01 -9.25 -4.04
CA TYR A 93 -16.30 -8.89 -2.81
C TYR A 93 -16.78 -9.71 -1.60
N LEU A 94 -15.85 -10.48 -1.02
CA LEU A 94 -16.10 -11.38 0.12
C LEU A 94 -15.91 -10.65 1.46
N SER A 95 -16.84 -9.75 1.79
CA SER A 95 -16.76 -8.93 3.01
C SER A 95 -16.73 -9.72 4.32
N GLN A 96 -17.37 -10.90 4.36
CA GLN A 96 -17.40 -11.75 5.56
C GLN A 96 -16.04 -12.39 5.85
N GLU A 97 -15.30 -12.73 4.79
CA GLU A 97 -13.98 -13.35 4.91
C GLU A 97 -12.87 -12.33 5.16
N ASP A 98 -13.06 -11.08 4.74
CA ASP A 98 -12.14 -9.97 4.97
C ASP A 98 -12.36 -9.29 6.34
N SER A 99 -12.36 -10.10 7.40
CA SER A 99 -12.71 -9.70 8.77
C SER A 99 -11.51 -9.28 9.65
N PHE A 100 -10.31 -9.12 9.07
CA PHE A 100 -9.10 -8.80 9.82
C PHE A 100 -9.19 -7.41 10.52
N PRO A 101 -8.97 -7.31 11.85
CA PRO A 101 -9.09 -6.05 12.59
C PRO A 101 -7.84 -5.15 12.43
N HIS A 102 -7.55 -4.73 11.19
CA HIS A 102 -6.33 -4.02 10.83
C HIS A 102 -6.10 -2.70 11.60
N TRP A 103 -7.16 -2.00 12.00
CA TRP A 103 -7.05 -0.78 12.80
C TRP A 103 -6.38 -1.03 14.15
N ILE A 104 -6.81 -2.08 14.85
CA ILE A 104 -6.32 -2.42 16.19
C ILE A 104 -4.97 -3.13 16.10
N TRP A 105 -4.81 -4.03 15.13
CA TRP A 105 -3.63 -4.91 15.06
C TRP A 105 -2.46 -4.36 14.23
N LEU A 106 -2.70 -3.43 13.32
CA LEU A 106 -1.65 -2.87 12.45
C LEU A 106 -1.50 -1.37 12.70
N VAL A 107 -2.56 -0.59 12.49
CA VAL A 107 -2.48 0.88 12.51
C VAL A 107 -2.07 1.39 13.89
N VAL A 108 -2.75 0.97 14.96
CA VAL A 108 -2.44 1.41 16.33
C VAL A 108 -1.00 1.04 16.74
N PRO A 109 -0.54 -0.22 16.62
CA PRO A 109 0.85 -0.57 16.92
C PRO A 109 1.86 0.22 16.08
N SER A 110 1.62 0.39 14.77
CA SER A 110 2.51 1.18 13.91
C SER A 110 2.59 2.65 14.35
N SER A 111 1.47 3.25 14.78
CA SER A 111 1.45 4.63 15.29
C SER A 111 2.21 4.75 16.61
N VAL A 112 2.03 3.81 17.53
CA VAL A 112 2.75 3.79 18.81
C VAL A 112 4.25 3.68 18.58
N VAL A 113 4.71 2.74 17.75
CA VAL A 113 6.14 2.57 17.45
C VAL A 113 6.71 3.80 16.76
N ALA A 114 5.97 4.42 15.82
CA ALA A 114 6.44 5.64 15.14
C ALA A 114 6.67 6.80 16.10
N VAL A 115 5.77 7.01 17.07
CA VAL A 115 5.92 8.02 18.11
C VAL A 115 7.11 7.70 19.02
N LEU A 116 7.26 6.44 19.44
CA LEU A 116 8.40 6.02 20.27
C LEU A 116 9.74 6.27 19.57
N VAL A 117 9.85 5.96 18.27
CA VAL A 117 11.05 6.24 17.48
C VAL A 117 11.37 7.73 17.45
N GLY A 118 10.35 8.58 17.25
CA GLY A 118 10.53 10.04 17.29
C GLY A 118 10.94 10.58 18.65
N LEU A 119 10.42 9.99 19.74
CA LEU A 119 10.76 10.40 21.12
C LEU A 119 12.16 9.97 21.55
N ILE A 120 12.61 8.78 21.13
CA ILE A 120 13.94 8.23 21.49
C ILE A 120 15.07 8.92 20.71
N GLY A 121 14.77 9.45 19.52
CA GLY A 121 15.73 10.19 18.69
C GLY A 121 16.05 11.59 19.23
N ASP A 122 16.04 12.60 18.35
CA ASP A 122 16.48 13.97 18.66
C ASP A 122 15.53 14.78 19.58
N GLY A 123 14.49 14.14 20.15
CA GLY A 123 13.52 14.78 21.07
C GLY A 123 12.64 15.86 20.43
N ARG A 124 12.83 16.17 19.15
CA ARG A 124 11.99 17.07 18.35
C ARG A 124 10.98 16.24 17.57
N THR A 125 9.76 16.16 18.08
CA THR A 125 8.68 15.44 17.38
C THR A 125 8.07 16.33 16.30
N ASN A 126 8.69 16.39 15.13
CA ASN A 126 8.04 16.94 13.95
C ASN A 126 6.96 15.96 13.48
N LEU A 127 5.72 16.43 13.33
CA LEU A 127 4.59 15.59 12.90
C LEU A 127 4.86 14.91 11.56
N ILE A 128 5.54 15.59 10.63
CA ILE A 128 5.87 15.06 9.30
C ILE A 128 6.83 13.87 9.42
N GLU A 129 7.83 13.96 10.30
CA GLU A 129 8.80 12.87 10.53
C GLU A 129 8.14 11.66 11.20
N VAL A 130 7.27 11.91 12.18
CA VAL A 130 6.50 10.83 12.83
C VAL A 130 5.59 10.12 11.83
N LEU A 131 4.89 10.87 10.97
CA LEU A 131 4.04 10.30 9.92
C LEU A 131 4.85 9.56 8.85
N TYR A 132 6.05 10.04 8.53
CA TYR A 132 6.98 9.34 7.65
C TYR A 132 7.41 8.00 8.25
N SER A 133 7.85 7.97 9.50
CA SER A 133 8.22 6.74 10.22
C SER A 133 7.03 5.78 10.34
N PHE A 134 5.84 6.30 10.68
CA PHE A 134 4.59 5.54 10.69
C PHE A 134 4.33 4.87 9.34
N SER A 135 4.50 5.60 8.24
CA SER A 135 4.28 5.05 6.89
C SER A 135 5.20 3.87 6.60
N ILE A 136 6.47 3.92 7.02
CA ILE A 136 7.45 2.83 6.79
C ILE A 136 7.05 1.58 7.58
N ILE A 137 6.72 1.76 8.85
CA ILE A 137 6.35 0.66 9.74
C ILE A 137 5.05 0.02 9.27
N LEU A 138 4.02 0.83 9.00
CA LEU A 138 2.72 0.33 8.55
C LEU A 138 2.85 -0.43 7.22
N GLU A 139 3.56 0.12 6.24
CA GLU A 139 3.72 -0.53 4.93
C GLU A 139 4.45 -1.88 5.00
N SER A 140 5.26 -2.11 6.02
CA SER A 140 5.92 -3.40 6.25
C SER A 140 4.91 -4.48 6.65
N VAL A 141 3.80 -4.09 7.28
CA VAL A 141 2.78 -5.02 7.80
C VAL A 141 1.43 -4.94 7.06
N SER A 142 1.25 -3.97 6.15
CA SER A 142 0.01 -3.74 5.40
C SER A 142 -0.49 -4.94 4.58
N ILE A 143 0.40 -5.85 4.18
CA ILE A 143 0.05 -7.02 3.35
C ILE A 143 -0.57 -8.17 4.17
N ILE A 144 -0.49 -8.14 5.51
CA ILE A 144 -0.95 -9.22 6.38
C ILE A 144 -2.45 -9.58 6.15
N PRO A 145 -3.40 -8.63 6.10
CA PRO A 145 -4.81 -8.95 5.86
C PRO A 145 -5.03 -9.68 4.54
N GLN A 146 -4.32 -9.28 3.49
CA GLN A 146 -4.36 -9.93 2.17
C GLN A 146 -3.86 -11.38 2.22
N LEU A 147 -2.78 -11.65 2.95
CA LEU A 147 -2.27 -13.01 3.13
C LEU A 147 -3.21 -13.88 3.95
N ALA A 148 -3.81 -13.30 5.00
CA ALA A 148 -4.81 -13.98 5.82
C ALA A 148 -6.05 -14.36 4.98
N LEU A 149 -6.54 -13.44 4.15
CA LEU A 149 -7.64 -13.69 3.22
C LEU A 149 -7.30 -14.80 2.23
N MET A 150 -6.08 -14.80 1.66
CA MET A 150 -5.64 -15.87 0.77
C MET A 150 -5.55 -17.22 1.49
N HIS A 151 -5.04 -17.24 2.72
CA HIS A 151 -4.97 -18.49 3.49
C HIS A 151 -6.35 -19.12 3.71
N TYR A 152 -7.36 -18.30 3.98
CA TYR A 152 -8.73 -18.75 4.16
C TYR A 152 -9.41 -19.11 2.82
N TYR A 153 -9.25 -18.27 1.81
CA TYR A 153 -9.92 -18.41 0.52
C TYR A 153 -9.03 -19.13 -0.51
N ARG A 154 -9.01 -20.47 -0.46
CA ARG A 154 -8.09 -21.34 -1.22
C ARG A 154 -8.15 -21.26 -2.76
N ASN A 155 -9.11 -20.53 -3.34
CA ASN A 155 -9.27 -20.36 -4.79
C ASN A 155 -9.06 -18.90 -5.24
N TRP A 156 -7.92 -18.32 -4.86
CA TRP A 156 -7.54 -16.99 -5.34
C TRP A 156 -7.08 -17.07 -6.81
N GLY A 157 -7.49 -16.10 -7.63
CA GLY A 157 -7.16 -16.09 -9.06
C GLY A 157 -5.67 -15.87 -9.33
N THR A 158 -5.18 -16.35 -10.48
CA THR A 158 -3.77 -16.19 -10.90
C THR A 158 -3.31 -14.73 -10.94
N THR A 159 -4.21 -13.81 -11.29
CA THR A 159 -3.97 -12.36 -11.28
C THR A 159 -3.59 -11.87 -9.88
N MET A 160 -4.23 -12.40 -8.84
CA MET A 160 -3.94 -12.01 -7.46
C MET A 160 -2.59 -12.54 -6.98
N THR A 161 -2.22 -13.75 -7.41
CA THR A 161 -0.88 -14.29 -7.19
C THR A 161 0.18 -13.40 -7.81
N SER A 162 -0.01 -12.94 -9.05
CA SER A 162 0.91 -12.00 -9.71
C SER A 162 0.99 -10.66 -8.97
N TYR A 163 -0.15 -10.11 -8.53
CA TYR A 163 -0.17 -8.89 -7.72
C TYR A 163 0.70 -9.03 -6.47
N VAL A 164 0.46 -10.08 -5.67
CA VAL A 164 1.23 -10.33 -4.45
C VAL A 164 2.71 -10.55 -4.77
N PHE A 165 3.04 -11.31 -5.81
CA PHE A 165 4.42 -11.51 -6.25
C PHE A 165 5.15 -10.18 -6.54
N PHE A 166 4.54 -9.28 -7.31
CA PHE A 166 5.16 -7.98 -7.61
C PHE A 166 5.26 -7.07 -6.39
N ILE A 167 4.31 -7.17 -5.43
CA ILE A 167 4.41 -6.51 -4.12
C ILE A 167 5.65 -6.99 -3.34
N TRP A 168 5.88 -8.29 -3.27
CA TRP A 168 7.09 -8.82 -2.62
C TRP A 168 8.36 -8.46 -3.39
N LEU A 169 8.32 -8.52 -4.72
CA LEU A 169 9.46 -8.21 -5.57
C LEU A 169 9.92 -6.77 -5.40
N TYR A 170 9.01 -5.79 -5.32
CA TYR A 170 9.43 -4.41 -5.09
C TYR A 170 10.19 -4.28 -3.77
N ARG A 171 9.70 -4.93 -2.70
CA ARG A 171 10.33 -4.88 -1.38
C ARG A 171 11.71 -5.49 -1.40
N PHE A 172 11.83 -6.66 -2.00
CA PHE A 172 13.09 -7.37 -2.12
C PHE A 172 14.12 -6.53 -2.90
N LEU A 173 13.73 -5.94 -4.02
CA LEU A 173 14.61 -5.09 -4.83
C LEU A 173 15.02 -3.80 -4.13
N TYR A 174 14.22 -3.29 -3.19
CA TYR A 174 14.57 -2.13 -2.37
C TYR A 174 15.59 -2.43 -1.26
N ILE A 175 15.81 -3.71 -0.94
CA ILE A 175 16.81 -4.17 0.05
C ILE A 175 18.18 -4.37 -0.62
N LEU A 176 18.21 -4.67 -1.92
CA LEU A 176 19.42 -4.86 -2.74
C LEU A 176 20.06 -3.53 -3.18
#